data_AF-A0A8H7RLJ6-F1
#
_entry.id   AF-A0A8H7RLJ6-F1
#
_cell.length_a   1.000
_cell.length_b   1.000
_cell.length_c   1.000
_cell.angle_alpha   90.00
_cell.angle_beta   90.00
_cell.angle_gamma   90.00
#
_symmetry.space_group_name_H-M   'P 1'
#
loop_
_entity.id
_entity.type
_entity.pdbx_description
1 polymer ?
#
loop_
_entity_poly.entity_id
_entity_poly.type
_entity_poly.pdbx_seq_one_letter_code
_entity_poly.pdbx_strand_id
1 'polypeptide(L)'
;MLSLQMNLFFEIYAHVIRLLYKKNSILQTDRGKKATEQDFVNEAWTPILTTIFNNDEHTLKWGDSVSQISAVAKKRALPEEDVLGDRIDLRVLGKNNDMFADEFANSKLGPFKFSSDHLKLLRESKIMFDNIANQKYISGKEVRRRILGIGLSNESTIDSEQPNLDHGQLLEYVYSLASLVKEHSTNVASERKSFYSGKKKYDSCLGKINPGASKTTVPSRVSSQPTEDDVLPLPLLRGVLPPLVPFKVLKIRVPKASNMYILVALARSLNPKFALASDIQVSTLVANSLDGEVKIMKLFSPGLYTVQHLGSIDIPTNVNHLKDLRKKIIPRLNYVKNHMLKNANILSNSLDKETRKKKKRSNSYQRSSSYDDVEVGTRWTRGTWFPSRKPNAPIMISSDLL
;
A
#
# COMPACT_ATOMS: atom_id res chain seq x y z
N MET A 1 18.23 -24.13 10.43
CA MET A 1 17.76 -22.73 10.58
C MET A 1 18.83 -21.81 11.19
N LEU A 2 19.50 -22.20 12.29
CA LEU A 2 20.56 -21.39 12.91
C LEU A 2 21.78 -21.14 11.99
N SER A 3 22.18 -22.11 11.18
CA SER A 3 23.30 -21.97 10.22
C SER A 3 23.05 -20.89 9.16
N LEU A 4 21.86 -20.89 8.55
CA LEU A 4 21.45 -19.87 7.57
C LEU A 4 21.41 -18.47 8.17
N GLN A 5 20.93 -18.35 9.41
CA GLN A 5 20.94 -17.07 10.11
C GLN A 5 22.38 -16.57 10.33
N MET A 6 23.29 -17.43 10.77
CA MET A 6 24.69 -17.05 10.99
C MET A 6 25.39 -16.59 9.71
N ASN A 7 25.12 -17.21 8.56
CA ASN A 7 25.69 -16.79 7.27
C ASN A 7 25.23 -15.37 6.91
N LEU A 8 23.93 -15.09 7.03
CA LEU A 8 23.36 -13.76 6.79
C LEU A 8 23.98 -12.69 7.70
N PHE A 9 24.18 -13.01 8.99
CA PHE A 9 24.89 -12.10 9.90
C PHE A 9 26.30 -11.82 9.38
N PHE A 10 27.08 -12.87 9.10
CA PHE A 10 28.46 -12.73 8.67
C PHE A 10 28.59 -11.89 7.39
N GLU A 11 27.73 -12.11 6.41
CA GLU A 11 27.72 -11.36 5.15
C GLU A 11 27.46 -9.86 5.35
N ILE A 12 26.46 -9.51 6.16
CA ILE A 12 26.16 -8.10 6.50
C ILE A 12 27.33 -7.47 7.26
N TYR A 13 27.91 -8.18 8.23
CA TYR A 13 29.07 -7.71 8.99
C TYR A 13 30.28 -7.48 8.10
N ALA A 14 30.62 -8.47 7.25
CA ALA A 14 31.73 -8.38 6.32
C ALA A 14 31.54 -7.20 5.35
N HIS A 15 30.31 -6.98 4.87
CA HIS A 15 30.00 -5.84 4.01
C HIS A 15 30.24 -4.50 4.72
N VAL A 16 29.70 -4.31 5.93
CA VAL A 16 29.90 -3.06 6.69
C VAL A 16 31.38 -2.85 7.03
N ILE A 17 32.12 -3.90 7.40
CA ILE A 17 33.57 -3.81 7.63
C ILE A 17 34.30 -3.37 6.35
N ARG A 18 33.97 -3.95 5.20
CA ARG A 18 34.55 -3.52 3.90
C ARG A 18 34.26 -2.05 3.62
N LEU A 19 33.06 -1.57 3.92
CA LEU A 19 32.74 -0.15 3.80
C LEU A 19 33.56 0.71 4.76
N LEU A 20 33.80 0.28 6.00
CA LEU A 20 34.60 1.05 6.95
C LEU A 20 36.06 1.21 6.51
N TYR A 21 36.66 0.17 5.93
CA TYR A 21 38.08 0.17 5.54
C TYR A 21 38.34 0.58 4.08
N LYS A 22 37.31 0.76 3.25
CA LYS A 22 37.47 1.21 1.86
C LYS A 22 37.90 2.68 1.82
N LYS A 23 39.08 2.95 1.23
CA LYS A 23 39.70 4.31 1.12
C LYS A 23 38.73 5.38 0.60
N ASN A 24 37.90 5.03 -0.37
CA ASN A 24 36.91 5.92 -0.97
C ASN A 24 35.48 5.56 -0.54
N SER A 25 35.26 5.12 0.70
CA SER A 25 33.92 4.74 1.15
C SER A 25 32.97 5.93 1.30
N ILE A 26 31.67 5.69 1.13
CA ILE A 26 30.60 6.63 1.50
C ILE A 26 30.59 6.95 3.01
N LEU A 27 31.19 6.09 3.85
CA LEU A 27 31.30 6.31 5.29
C LEU A 27 32.41 7.31 5.66
N GLN A 28 33.33 7.64 4.73
CA GLN A 28 34.38 8.62 4.95
C GLN A 28 33.82 10.04 4.85
N THR A 29 34.22 10.93 5.76
CA THR A 29 33.62 12.26 5.95
C THR A 29 33.62 13.14 4.70
N ASP A 30 34.66 13.04 3.87
CA ASP A 30 34.83 13.91 2.70
C ASP A 30 33.98 13.44 1.52
N ARG A 31 33.89 12.12 1.30
CA ARG A 31 33.05 11.55 0.25
C ARG A 31 31.58 11.58 0.66
N GLY A 32 31.23 11.29 1.91
CA GLY A 32 29.84 11.32 2.40
C GLY A 32 29.16 12.67 2.16
N LYS A 33 29.90 13.77 2.29
CA LYS A 33 29.41 15.13 1.97
C LYS A 33 29.13 15.35 0.48
N LYS A 34 29.76 14.59 -0.42
CA LYS A 34 29.57 14.70 -1.89
C LYS A 34 28.70 13.57 -2.46
N ALA A 35 28.49 12.50 -1.69
CA ALA A 35 27.69 11.36 -2.06
C ALA A 35 26.26 11.77 -2.45
N THR A 36 25.78 11.12 -3.49
CA THR A 36 24.40 11.17 -3.97
C THR A 36 23.55 10.18 -3.17
N GLU A 37 22.23 10.26 -3.32
CA GLU A 37 21.31 9.26 -2.75
C GLU A 37 21.65 7.86 -3.25
N GLN A 38 21.90 7.75 -4.56
CA GLN A 38 22.24 6.50 -5.21
C GLN A 38 23.54 5.88 -4.69
N ASP A 39 24.53 6.69 -4.27
CA ASP A 39 25.75 6.16 -3.64
C ASP A 39 25.43 5.44 -2.33
N PHE A 40 24.56 6.00 -1.48
CA PHE A 40 24.13 5.36 -0.24
C PHE A 40 23.28 4.11 -0.51
N VAL A 41 22.35 4.19 -1.47
CA VAL A 41 21.52 3.06 -1.87
C VAL A 41 22.38 1.91 -2.37
N ASN A 42 23.30 2.17 -3.29
CA ASN A 42 24.09 1.12 -3.93
C ASN A 42 25.18 0.55 -3.02
N GLU A 43 25.92 1.39 -2.30
CA GLU A 43 27.05 0.91 -1.50
C GLU A 43 26.63 0.42 -0.12
N ALA A 44 25.62 1.02 0.51
CA ALA A 44 25.20 0.68 1.87
C ALA A 44 23.98 -0.24 1.88
N TRP A 45 22.84 0.25 1.38
CA TRP A 45 21.54 -0.40 1.61
C TRP A 45 21.32 -1.63 0.73
N THR A 46 21.70 -1.57 -0.55
CA THR A 46 21.45 -2.64 -1.52
C THR A 46 22.05 -3.97 -1.07
N PRO A 47 23.33 -4.06 -0.66
CA PRO A 47 23.90 -5.33 -0.22
C PRO A 47 23.25 -5.86 1.06
N ILE A 48 22.93 -4.97 2.03
CA ILE A 48 22.28 -5.35 3.29
C ILE A 48 20.88 -5.90 3.03
N LEU A 49 20.06 -5.17 2.27
CA LEU A 49 18.68 -5.54 1.98
C LEU A 49 18.63 -6.75 1.05
N THR A 50 19.54 -6.88 0.10
CA THR A 50 19.68 -8.11 -0.71
C THR A 50 20.00 -9.32 0.16
N THR A 51 20.96 -9.20 1.08
CA THR A 51 21.30 -10.31 1.98
C THR A 51 20.09 -10.76 2.83
N ILE A 52 19.24 -9.81 3.25
CA ILE A 52 18.10 -10.12 4.10
C ILE A 52 16.90 -10.63 3.31
N PHE A 53 16.53 -9.95 2.24
CA PHE A 53 15.25 -10.15 1.57
C PHE A 53 15.35 -11.01 0.30
N ASN A 54 16.53 -11.16 -0.29
CA ASN A 54 16.70 -11.98 -1.48
C ASN A 54 16.64 -13.47 -1.10
N ASN A 55 15.59 -14.15 -1.53
CA ASN A 55 15.42 -15.58 -1.44
C ASN A 55 14.56 -16.06 -2.62
N ASP A 56 14.42 -17.37 -2.80
CA ASP A 56 13.71 -17.94 -3.96
C ASP A 56 12.22 -17.54 -4.07
N GLU A 57 11.66 -16.95 -3.02
CA GLU A 57 10.24 -16.58 -2.95
C GLU A 57 9.98 -15.09 -3.21
N HIS A 58 11.02 -14.24 -3.15
CA HIS A 58 10.88 -12.79 -3.21
C HIS A 58 11.93 -12.15 -4.12
N THR A 59 11.51 -11.13 -4.86
CA THR A 59 12.38 -10.38 -5.76
C THR A 59 12.45 -8.93 -5.30
N LEU A 60 13.66 -8.38 -5.22
CA LEU A 60 13.89 -6.97 -5.00
C LEU A 60 13.80 -6.22 -6.33
N LYS A 61 12.98 -5.18 -6.38
CA LYS A 61 12.88 -4.27 -7.52
C LYS A 61 13.33 -2.88 -7.07
N TRP A 62 14.44 -2.44 -7.62
CA TRP A 62 15.07 -1.13 -7.35
C TRP A 62 14.67 -0.08 -8.40
N GLY A 63 14.78 1.18 -8.02
CA GLY A 63 14.48 2.36 -8.84
C GLY A 63 13.01 2.78 -8.77
N ASP A 64 12.64 3.75 -9.61
CA ASP A 64 11.34 4.43 -9.71
C ASP A 64 10.14 3.49 -9.99
N SER A 65 9.79 2.63 -9.02
CA SER A 65 8.88 1.53 -9.23
C SER A 65 7.46 1.88 -8.80
N VAL A 66 6.49 1.57 -9.66
CA VAL A 66 5.07 1.75 -9.39
C VAL A 66 4.41 0.40 -9.15
N SER A 67 3.65 0.28 -8.06
CA SER A 67 2.84 -0.92 -7.84
C SER A 67 1.80 -1.05 -8.94
N GLN A 68 1.62 -2.25 -9.50
CA GLN A 68 0.48 -2.53 -10.37
C GLN A 68 -0.84 -2.25 -9.64
N ILE A 69 -0.88 -2.54 -8.33
CA ILE A 69 -2.06 -2.34 -7.49
C ILE A 69 -2.32 -0.86 -7.28
N SER A 70 -1.28 -0.07 -6.99
CA SER A 70 -1.40 1.38 -6.86
C SER A 70 -1.79 2.05 -8.17
N ALA A 71 -1.23 1.61 -9.31
CA ALA A 71 -1.63 2.09 -10.63
C ALA A 71 -3.12 1.80 -10.90
N VAL A 72 -3.57 0.58 -10.65
CA VAL A 72 -4.98 0.19 -10.81
C VAL A 72 -5.89 0.95 -9.83
N ALA A 73 -5.47 1.14 -8.58
CA ALA A 73 -6.23 1.89 -7.58
C ALA A 73 -6.37 3.37 -7.95
N LYS A 74 -5.30 4.01 -8.47
CA LYS A 74 -5.35 5.39 -8.94
C LYS A 74 -6.19 5.56 -10.20
N LYS A 75 -6.03 4.69 -11.20
CA LYS A 75 -6.87 4.68 -12.43
C LYS A 75 -8.37 4.50 -12.13
N ARG A 76 -8.72 3.85 -11.01
CA ARG A 76 -10.12 3.73 -10.56
C ARG A 76 -10.62 4.98 -9.83
N ALA A 77 -9.73 5.70 -9.16
CA ALA A 77 -10.09 6.87 -8.36
C ALA A 77 -10.18 8.15 -9.19
N LEU A 78 -9.40 8.23 -10.27
CA LEU A 78 -9.28 9.40 -11.13
C LEU A 78 -9.55 8.97 -12.58
N PRO A 79 -10.43 9.68 -13.31
CA PRO A 79 -10.78 9.34 -14.69
C PRO A 79 -9.69 9.66 -15.72
N GLU A 80 -8.59 10.29 -15.30
CA GLU A 80 -7.46 10.65 -16.17
C GLU A 80 -6.58 9.43 -16.47
N GLU A 81 -6.28 9.20 -17.75
CA GLU A 81 -5.57 8.01 -18.24
C GLU A 81 -4.09 7.95 -17.78
N ASP A 82 -3.50 9.09 -17.44
CA ASP A 82 -2.06 9.25 -17.18
C ASP A 82 -1.65 9.26 -15.70
N VAL A 83 -2.57 8.96 -14.78
CA VAL A 83 -2.22 9.02 -13.35
C VAL A 83 -1.44 7.79 -12.91
N LEU A 84 -0.11 7.93 -12.84
CA LEU A 84 0.78 6.91 -12.27
C LEU A 84 0.71 6.87 -10.74
N GLY A 85 0.85 5.66 -10.18
CA GLY A 85 1.04 5.41 -8.75
C GLY A 85 2.23 6.18 -8.16
N ASP A 86 2.36 6.23 -6.82
CA ASP A 86 3.57 6.84 -6.26
C ASP A 86 4.76 5.94 -6.65
N ARG A 87 5.81 6.56 -7.20
CA ARG A 87 7.07 5.87 -7.49
C ARG A 87 7.82 5.72 -6.19
N ILE A 88 8.31 4.51 -5.94
CA ILE A 88 9.02 4.11 -4.73
C ILE A 88 10.32 3.46 -5.14
N ASP A 89 11.41 3.82 -4.47
CA ASP A 89 12.78 3.39 -4.81
C ASP A 89 13.04 1.90 -4.67
N LEU A 90 12.40 1.23 -3.71
CA LEU A 90 12.56 -0.21 -3.49
C LEU A 90 11.22 -0.87 -3.20
N ARG A 91 10.98 -1.98 -3.89
CA ARG A 91 9.89 -2.91 -3.60
C ARG A 91 10.42 -4.31 -3.39
N VAL A 92 9.83 -5.03 -2.45
CA VAL A 92 9.98 -6.48 -2.37
C VAL A 92 8.69 -7.11 -2.89
N LEU A 93 8.83 -7.83 -4.00
CA LEU A 93 7.74 -8.51 -4.68
C LEU A 93 7.73 -9.97 -4.22
N GLY A 94 6.59 -10.45 -3.71
CA GLY A 94 6.31 -11.89 -3.70
C GLY A 94 5.83 -12.32 -5.09
N LYS A 95 5.47 -13.60 -5.25
CA LYS A 95 5.03 -14.18 -6.54
C LYS A 95 4.08 -13.30 -7.37
N ASN A 96 3.10 -12.65 -6.73
CA ASN A 96 2.05 -11.86 -7.41
C ASN A 96 1.67 -10.57 -6.68
N ASN A 97 2.40 -10.16 -5.65
CA ASN A 97 1.97 -9.07 -4.78
C ASN A 97 3.16 -8.33 -4.18
N ASP A 98 3.00 -7.02 -4.02
CA ASP A 98 3.95 -6.19 -3.28
C ASP A 98 3.87 -6.54 -1.78
N MET A 99 5.00 -6.89 -1.18
CA MET A 99 5.09 -7.27 0.24
C MET A 99 5.71 -6.16 1.11
N PHE A 100 6.57 -5.34 0.52
CA PHE A 100 7.26 -4.26 1.19
C PHE A 100 7.64 -3.16 0.21
N ALA A 101 7.72 -1.94 0.73
CA ALA A 101 8.09 -0.74 0.02
C ALA A 101 9.04 0.07 0.91
N ASP A 102 10.00 0.74 0.29
CA ASP A 102 11.03 1.53 0.96
C ASP A 102 11.46 2.71 0.09
N GLU A 103 11.73 3.84 0.74
CA GLU A 103 12.11 5.11 0.12
C GLU A 103 13.44 5.58 0.69
N PHE A 104 14.31 6.07 -0.17
CA PHE A 104 15.59 6.64 0.20
C PHE A 104 15.58 8.14 -0.04
N ALA A 105 16.17 8.89 0.88
CA ALA A 105 16.29 10.33 0.78
C ALA A 105 17.75 10.73 0.96
N ASN A 106 18.18 11.71 0.17
CA ASN A 106 19.43 12.40 0.40
C ASN A 106 19.29 13.40 1.56
N SER A 107 20.16 13.27 2.57
CA SER A 107 20.17 14.18 3.73
C SER A 107 20.38 15.65 3.39
N LYS A 108 20.91 15.96 2.20
CA LYS A 108 21.11 17.34 1.71
C LYS A 108 19.80 18.04 1.32
N LEU A 109 18.75 17.28 1.01
CA LEU A 109 17.47 17.84 0.56
C LEU A 109 16.59 18.35 1.72
N GLY A 110 17.08 18.20 2.95
CA GLY A 110 16.46 18.74 4.16
C GLY A 110 15.24 17.96 4.63
N PRO A 111 14.66 18.37 5.76
CA PRO A 111 13.58 17.63 6.44
C PRO A 111 12.27 17.59 5.65
N PHE A 112 12.06 18.53 4.71
CA PHE A 112 10.86 18.58 3.90
C PHE A 112 10.79 17.41 2.89
N LYS A 113 11.89 17.12 2.20
CA LYS A 113 11.97 15.98 1.28
C LYS A 113 11.76 14.66 2.01
N PHE A 114 12.46 14.47 3.13
CA PHE A 114 12.28 13.29 3.98
C PHE A 114 10.83 13.10 4.46
N SER A 115 10.16 14.19 4.85
CA SER A 115 8.74 14.15 5.23
C SER A 115 7.82 13.83 4.04
N SER A 116 8.15 14.31 2.84
CA SER A 116 7.42 14.01 1.61
C SER A 116 7.52 12.53 1.26
N ASP A 117 8.72 11.95 1.34
CA ASP A 117 8.95 10.53 1.04
C ASP A 117 8.30 9.62 2.10
N HIS A 118 8.30 10.02 3.38
CA HIS A 118 7.45 9.40 4.41
C HIS A 118 5.98 9.33 3.98
N LEU A 119 5.41 10.43 3.49
CA LEU A 119 4.01 10.47 3.11
C LEU A 119 3.71 9.61 1.89
N LYS A 120 4.59 9.56 0.89
CA LYS A 120 4.47 8.64 -0.25
C LYS A 120 4.43 7.20 0.23
N LEU A 121 5.38 6.83 1.07
CA LEU A 121 5.49 5.45 1.52
C LEU A 121 4.28 5.01 2.36
N LEU A 122 3.76 5.91 3.20
CA LEU A 122 2.52 5.63 3.96
C LEU A 122 1.31 5.45 3.04
N ARG A 123 1.20 6.21 1.94
CA ARG A 123 0.11 6.01 0.96
C ARG A 123 0.22 4.65 0.27
N GLU A 124 1.41 4.28 -0.18
CA GLU A 124 1.65 2.98 -0.83
C GLU A 124 1.40 1.82 0.13
N SER A 125 1.84 1.94 1.38
CA SER A 125 1.62 0.93 2.41
C SER A 125 0.14 0.72 2.73
N LYS A 126 -0.64 1.79 2.72
CA LYS A 126 -2.09 1.70 2.85
C LYS A 126 -2.70 0.93 1.68
N ILE A 127 -2.27 1.21 0.45
CA ILE A 127 -2.78 0.49 -0.74
C ILE A 127 -2.45 -1.00 -0.65
N MET A 128 -1.22 -1.35 -0.25
CA MET A 128 -0.81 -2.73 -0.01
C MET A 128 -1.65 -3.39 1.08
N PHE A 129 -1.86 -2.70 2.21
CA PHE A 129 -2.69 -3.17 3.30
C PHE A 129 -4.12 -3.47 2.81
N ASP A 130 -4.72 -2.52 2.11
CA ASP A 130 -6.09 -2.64 1.60
C ASP A 130 -6.20 -3.82 0.62
N ASN A 131 -5.20 -4.02 -0.23
CA ASN A 131 -5.17 -5.19 -1.10
C ASN A 131 -5.13 -6.50 -0.30
N ILE A 132 -4.23 -6.62 0.69
CA ILE A 132 -4.12 -7.82 1.53
C ILE A 132 -5.42 -8.09 2.27
N ALA A 133 -5.99 -7.05 2.89
CA ALA A 133 -7.20 -7.17 3.66
C ALA A 133 -8.40 -7.50 2.78
N ASN A 134 -8.53 -6.86 1.62
CA ASN A 134 -9.59 -7.19 0.66
C ASN A 134 -9.48 -8.63 0.18
N GLN A 135 -8.28 -9.13 -0.12
CA GLN A 135 -8.08 -10.53 -0.51
C GLN A 135 -8.47 -11.50 0.62
N LYS A 136 -8.13 -11.23 1.88
CA LYS A 136 -8.49 -12.10 3.02
C LYS A 136 -10.01 -12.22 3.25
N TYR A 137 -10.78 -11.16 2.96
CA TYR A 137 -12.19 -11.05 3.37
C TYR A 137 -13.24 -11.11 2.24
N ILE A 138 -12.88 -11.63 1.05
CA ILE A 138 -13.78 -11.67 -0.13
C ILE A 138 -15.08 -12.48 0.09
N SER A 139 -15.21 -13.33 1.13
CA SER A 139 -16.49 -14.01 1.40
C SER A 139 -17.54 -13.08 2.03
N GLY A 140 -18.05 -12.12 1.27
CA GLY A 140 -19.16 -11.27 1.69
C GLY A 140 -20.43 -12.05 2.06
N LYS A 141 -20.57 -13.30 1.57
CA LYS A 141 -21.65 -14.23 1.92
C LYS A 141 -21.48 -14.86 3.31
N GLU A 142 -20.28 -15.23 3.74
CA GLU A 142 -20.05 -15.78 5.09
C GLU A 142 -20.41 -14.76 6.16
N VAL A 143 -20.05 -13.49 5.91
CA VAL A 143 -20.22 -12.44 6.90
C VAL A 143 -21.67 -11.93 6.90
N ARG A 144 -22.35 -11.86 5.75
CA ARG A 144 -23.82 -11.68 5.79
C ARG A 144 -24.50 -12.82 6.55
N ARG A 145 -24.05 -14.06 6.37
CA ARG A 145 -24.61 -15.22 7.10
C ARG A 145 -24.31 -15.17 8.60
N ARG A 146 -23.16 -14.65 9.02
CA ARG A 146 -22.82 -14.46 10.44
C ARG A 146 -23.50 -13.23 11.05
N ILE A 147 -23.59 -12.10 10.34
CA ILE A 147 -24.31 -10.91 10.81
C ILE A 147 -25.82 -11.20 10.92
N LEU A 148 -26.39 -11.90 9.95
CA LEU A 148 -27.80 -12.32 10.00
C LEU A 148 -28.02 -13.52 10.96
N GLY A 149 -26.97 -14.32 11.23
CA GLY A 149 -27.01 -15.43 12.18
C GLY A 149 -26.73 -15.04 13.64
N ILE A 150 -26.23 -13.82 13.90
CA ILE A 150 -26.10 -13.19 15.23
C ILE A 150 -27.38 -12.39 15.56
N GLY A 151 -28.50 -12.68 14.88
CA GLY A 151 -29.79 -12.26 15.37
C GLY A 151 -30.07 -12.91 16.73
N LEU A 152 -30.03 -12.10 17.79
CA LEU A 152 -30.81 -12.30 19.02
C LEU A 152 -30.63 -13.66 19.72
N SER A 153 -29.45 -13.93 20.25
CA SER A 153 -29.35 -14.80 21.43
C SER A 153 -28.17 -14.39 22.31
N ASN A 154 -28.54 -13.70 23.39
CA ASN A 154 -27.92 -13.52 24.71
C ASN A 154 -26.39 -13.43 24.85
N GLU A 155 -26.01 -12.37 25.58
CA GLU A 155 -24.68 -12.06 26.09
C GLU A 155 -24.00 -13.26 26.77
N SER A 156 -22.72 -13.45 26.45
CA SER A 156 -21.76 -14.02 27.41
C SER A 156 -20.41 -13.34 27.24
N THR A 157 -19.97 -12.73 28.33
CA THR A 157 -18.70 -12.07 28.64
C THR A 157 -17.51 -12.98 28.34
N ILE A 158 -16.48 -12.43 27.69
CA ILE A 158 -15.14 -13.03 27.61
C ILE A 158 -14.16 -12.01 28.18
N ASP A 159 -13.63 -12.32 29.36
CA ASP A 159 -12.55 -11.58 30.00
C ASP A 159 -11.21 -11.89 29.30
N SER A 160 -10.52 -10.84 28.85
CA SER A 160 -9.11 -10.93 28.51
C SER A 160 -8.37 -9.74 29.12
N GLU A 161 -7.57 -10.02 30.15
CA GLU A 161 -6.69 -9.05 30.79
C GLU A 161 -5.55 -8.63 29.84
N GLN A 162 -5.59 -7.37 29.42
CA GLN A 162 -4.45 -6.59 28.95
C GLN A 162 -4.50 -5.21 29.63
N PRO A 163 -3.37 -4.51 29.79
CA PRO A 163 -3.30 -3.31 30.63
C PRO A 163 -4.22 -2.22 30.08
N ASN A 164 -5.27 -1.92 30.86
CA ASN A 164 -6.33 -0.97 30.55
C ASN A 164 -5.79 0.46 30.43
N LEU A 165 -5.59 0.94 29.21
CA LEU A 165 -6.23 2.21 28.87
C LEU A 165 -7.68 1.86 28.55
N ASP A 166 -8.62 2.45 29.28
CA ASP A 166 -10.05 2.26 29.04
C ASP A 166 -10.36 2.49 27.55
N HIS A 167 -10.95 1.48 26.91
CA HIS A 167 -11.33 1.54 25.50
C HIS A 167 -12.28 2.72 25.25
N GLY A 168 -13.10 3.09 26.25
CA GLY A 168 -13.93 4.29 26.26
C GLY A 168 -13.12 5.57 26.14
N GLN A 169 -12.13 5.78 27.02
CA GLN A 169 -11.23 6.93 26.96
C GLN A 169 -10.44 7.03 25.64
N LEU A 170 -10.03 5.90 25.07
CA LEU A 170 -9.32 5.87 23.79
C LEU A 170 -10.24 6.22 22.62
N LEU A 171 -11.49 5.74 22.64
CA LEU A 171 -12.51 6.11 21.67
C LEU A 171 -12.89 7.59 21.79
N GLU A 172 -13.14 8.10 22.98
CA GLU A 172 -13.42 9.53 23.21
C GLU A 172 -12.25 10.40 22.74
N TYR A 173 -11.02 9.98 23.02
CA TYR A 173 -9.82 10.67 22.52
C TYR A 173 -9.76 10.64 20.99
N VAL A 174 -10.05 9.51 20.35
CA VAL A 174 -10.11 9.39 18.89
C VAL A 174 -11.25 10.24 18.29
N TYR A 175 -12.43 10.30 18.91
CA TYR A 175 -13.55 11.14 18.47
C TYR A 175 -13.27 12.63 18.66
N SER A 176 -12.63 13.01 19.77
CA SER A 176 -12.16 14.36 20.04
C SER A 176 -11.12 14.78 18.99
N LEU A 177 -10.16 13.89 18.69
CA LEU A 177 -9.18 14.11 17.63
C LEU A 177 -9.83 14.20 16.25
N ALA A 178 -10.78 13.32 15.90
CA ALA A 178 -11.49 13.39 14.62
C ALA A 178 -12.26 14.72 14.47
N SER A 179 -12.81 15.25 15.57
CA SER A 179 -13.46 16.56 15.61
C SER A 179 -12.46 17.70 15.42
N LEU A 180 -11.31 17.64 16.11
CA LEU A 180 -10.22 18.62 15.96
C LEU A 180 -9.64 18.64 14.53
N VAL A 181 -9.56 17.47 13.90
CA VAL A 181 -9.11 17.32 12.51
C VAL A 181 -10.10 17.94 11.54
N LYS A 182 -11.39 17.74 11.78
CA LYS A 182 -12.47 18.34 11.00
C LYS A 182 -12.37 19.87 11.07
N GLU A 183 -12.18 20.43 12.27
CA GLU A 183 -12.01 21.87 12.50
C GLU A 183 -10.73 22.45 11.86
N HIS A 184 -9.58 21.80 12.05
CA HIS A 184 -8.35 22.25 11.40
C HIS A 184 -8.44 22.16 9.87
N SER A 185 -9.19 21.21 9.35
CA SER A 185 -9.35 21.06 7.90
C SER A 185 -10.25 22.10 7.25
N THR A 186 -11.23 22.63 7.98
CA THR A 186 -11.98 23.82 7.57
C THR A 186 -11.11 25.08 7.61
N ASN A 187 -10.25 25.23 8.64
CA ASN A 187 -9.40 26.41 8.80
C ASN A 187 -8.28 26.51 7.76
N VAL A 188 -7.62 25.38 7.44
CA VAL A 188 -6.60 25.35 6.36
C VAL A 188 -7.22 25.59 4.98
N ALA A 189 -8.47 25.19 4.76
CA ALA A 189 -9.18 25.49 3.52
C ALA A 189 -9.50 26.99 3.39
N SER A 190 -9.81 27.69 4.49
CA SER A 190 -9.96 29.15 4.49
C SER A 190 -8.63 29.89 4.29
N GLU A 191 -7.53 29.43 4.90
CA GLU A 191 -6.20 30.04 4.73
C GLU A 191 -5.64 29.85 3.31
N ARG A 192 -5.87 28.69 2.68
CA ARG A 192 -5.51 28.52 1.26
C ARG A 192 -6.30 29.47 0.37
N LYS A 193 -7.60 29.68 0.64
CA LYS A 193 -8.40 30.65 -0.11
C LYS A 193 -7.88 32.08 0.04
N SER A 194 -7.45 32.49 1.23
CA SER A 194 -6.85 33.82 1.44
C SER A 194 -5.47 33.97 0.79
N PHE A 195 -4.62 32.94 0.84
CA PHE A 195 -3.30 32.95 0.20
C PHE A 195 -3.39 33.07 -1.34
N TYR A 196 -4.29 32.32 -1.98
CA TYR A 196 -4.51 32.43 -3.43
C TYR A 196 -5.18 33.75 -3.85
N SER A 197 -6.00 34.35 -2.98
CA SER A 197 -6.53 35.71 -3.16
C SER A 197 -5.43 36.77 -3.10
N GLY A 198 -4.46 36.62 -2.19
CA GLY A 198 -3.30 37.51 -2.08
C GLY A 198 -2.34 37.41 -3.27
N LYS A 199 -2.07 36.19 -3.76
CA LYS A 199 -1.19 35.96 -4.91
C LYS A 199 -1.70 36.59 -6.21
N LYS A 200 -3.01 36.50 -6.49
CA LYS A 200 -3.62 37.20 -7.65
C LYS A 200 -3.46 38.72 -7.57
N LYS A 201 -3.49 39.29 -6.37
CA LYS A 201 -3.31 40.73 -6.15
C LYS A 201 -1.86 41.15 -6.39
N TYR A 202 -0.90 40.33 -5.92
CA TYR A 202 0.53 40.56 -6.12
C TYR A 202 0.97 40.41 -7.59
N ASP A 203 0.46 39.39 -8.29
CA ASP A 203 0.76 39.17 -9.71
C ASP A 203 0.16 40.27 -10.62
N SER A 204 -0.95 40.90 -10.21
CA SER A 204 -1.51 42.07 -10.92
C SER A 204 -0.64 43.33 -10.80
N CYS A 205 0.19 43.44 -9.74
CA CYS A 205 1.09 44.56 -9.52
C CYS A 205 2.42 44.43 -10.28
N LEU A 206 2.82 43.22 -10.68
CA LEU A 206 4.11 42.95 -11.34
C LEU A 206 4.06 42.99 -12.88
N GLY A 207 2.88 43.19 -13.47
CA GLY A 207 2.67 43.19 -14.94
C GLY A 207 3.20 44.41 -15.72
N LYS A 208 4.18 45.17 -15.22
CA LYS A 208 4.72 46.37 -15.91
C LYS A 208 6.25 46.43 -15.93
N ILE A 209 6.93 45.32 -16.15
CA ILE A 209 8.37 45.33 -16.45
C ILE A 209 8.58 44.64 -17.79
N ASN A 210 8.83 45.44 -18.84
CA ASN A 210 9.25 44.98 -20.16
C ASN A 210 10.72 44.49 -20.09
N PRO A 211 11.04 43.26 -20.50
CA PRO A 211 12.39 42.88 -20.84
C PRO A 211 12.55 42.85 -22.36
N GLY A 212 13.45 43.70 -22.85
CA GLY A 212 13.88 43.73 -24.24
C GLY A 212 14.71 42.49 -24.63
N ALA A 213 14.36 41.98 -25.80
CA ALA A 213 15.15 41.24 -26.79
C ALA A 213 16.52 40.64 -26.42
N SER A 214 16.63 39.32 -26.64
CA SER A 214 17.78 38.72 -27.33
C SER A 214 17.33 37.42 -28.00
N LYS A 215 17.36 37.42 -29.33
CA LYS A 215 17.14 36.23 -30.17
C LYS A 215 18.48 35.54 -30.38
N THR A 216 18.52 34.22 -30.24
CA THR A 216 19.54 33.40 -30.89
C THR A 216 18.93 32.07 -31.31
N THR A 217 19.05 31.78 -32.60
CA THR A 217 18.39 30.70 -33.34
C THR A 217 19.45 29.73 -33.83
N VAL A 218 19.40 28.43 -33.49
CA VAL A 218 19.91 27.31 -34.32
C VAL A 218 19.36 25.95 -33.79
N PRO A 219 19.46 24.79 -34.49
CA PRO A 219 18.29 24.10 -35.01
C PRO A 219 18.09 22.66 -34.49
N SER A 220 16.94 22.12 -34.88
CA SER A 220 16.39 20.78 -34.66
C SER A 220 17.15 19.63 -35.34
N ARG A 221 17.17 18.43 -34.72
CA ARG A 221 17.06 17.13 -35.44
C ARG A 221 16.92 15.86 -34.56
N VAL A 222 16.04 14.96 -35.03
CA VAL A 222 15.95 13.47 -34.91
C VAL A 222 15.66 12.88 -33.51
N SER A 223 14.50 12.28 -33.19
CA SER A 223 13.71 11.16 -33.76
C SER A 223 14.31 9.76 -33.57
N SER A 224 13.84 9.01 -32.56
CA SER A 224 13.55 7.57 -32.66
C SER A 224 12.87 7.04 -31.39
N GLN A 225 11.61 6.61 -31.53
CA GLN A 225 10.95 5.68 -30.62
C GLN A 225 11.48 4.25 -30.84
N PRO A 226 11.30 3.34 -29.86
CA PRO A 226 10.97 1.97 -30.18
C PRO A 226 9.62 1.55 -29.58
N THR A 227 9.05 0.61 -30.33
CA THR A 227 7.74 -0.03 -30.33
C THR A 227 7.44 -0.88 -29.09
N GLU A 228 6.18 -0.82 -28.66
CA GLU A 228 5.49 -1.84 -27.87
C GLU A 228 5.26 -3.09 -28.74
N ASP A 229 5.39 -4.28 -28.16
CA ASP A 229 4.54 -5.44 -28.46
C ASP A 229 4.59 -6.49 -27.33
N ASP A 230 3.42 -7.12 -27.13
CA ASP A 230 3.13 -8.36 -26.41
C ASP A 230 3.17 -8.44 -24.88
N VAL A 231 2.07 -8.00 -24.24
CA VAL A 231 1.63 -8.54 -22.94
C VAL A 231 0.17 -9.02 -23.04
N LEU A 232 -0.01 -10.33 -22.96
CA LEU A 232 -1.32 -11.01 -22.91
C LEU A 232 -2.14 -10.56 -21.68
N PRO A 233 -3.47 -10.35 -21.80
CA PRO A 233 -4.29 -9.89 -20.68
C PRO A 233 -4.62 -11.04 -19.71
N LEU A 234 -4.21 -10.88 -18.45
CA LEU A 234 -4.70 -11.68 -17.31
C LEU A 234 -6.16 -11.33 -16.99
N PRO A 235 -6.98 -12.28 -16.50
CA PRO A 235 -8.40 -12.05 -16.25
C PRO A 235 -8.64 -11.10 -15.06
N LEU A 236 -9.28 -9.96 -15.35
CA LEU A 236 -9.73 -8.98 -14.37
C LEU A 236 -10.79 -9.57 -13.42
N LEU A 237 -10.44 -9.76 -12.16
CA LEU A 237 -11.38 -9.95 -11.06
C LEU A 237 -12.15 -8.63 -10.80
N ARG A 238 -13.42 -8.55 -11.23
CA ARG A 238 -14.36 -7.46 -10.87
C ARG A 238 -14.75 -7.55 -9.39
N GLY A 239 -13.90 -7.02 -8.52
CA GLY A 239 -14.25 -6.54 -7.18
C GLY A 239 -14.20 -5.01 -7.16
N VAL A 240 -15.29 -4.35 -6.76
CA VAL A 240 -15.36 -2.88 -6.67
C VAL A 240 -14.57 -2.43 -5.44
N LEU A 241 -13.41 -1.80 -5.65
CA LEU A 241 -12.68 -1.03 -4.63
C LEU A 241 -13.19 0.42 -4.65
N PRO A 242 -13.44 1.06 -3.50
CA PRO A 242 -13.87 2.47 -3.44
C PRO A 242 -12.76 3.44 -3.91
N PRO A 243 -13.11 4.63 -4.41
CA PRO A 243 -12.16 5.65 -4.87
C PRO A 243 -11.25 6.17 -3.73
N LEU A 244 -10.03 6.59 -4.07
CA LEU A 244 -9.05 7.16 -3.14
C LEU A 244 -9.54 8.53 -2.62
N VAL A 245 -9.66 8.67 -1.30
CA VAL A 245 -10.06 9.91 -0.60
C VAL A 245 -8.80 10.70 -0.21
N PRO A 246 -8.81 12.05 -0.22
CA PRO A 246 -7.70 12.84 0.30
C PRO A 246 -7.33 12.43 1.74
N PHE A 247 -6.04 12.17 1.96
CA PHE A 247 -5.49 11.75 3.25
C PHE A 247 -5.10 12.95 4.10
N LYS A 248 -5.32 12.86 5.42
CA LYS A 248 -4.70 13.73 6.40
C LYS A 248 -3.85 12.90 7.35
N VAL A 249 -2.64 13.38 7.61
CA VAL A 249 -1.71 12.74 8.53
C VAL A 249 -1.66 13.58 9.78
N LEU A 250 -2.00 12.98 10.92
CA LEU A 250 -1.95 13.65 12.20
C LEU A 250 -0.82 13.10 13.03
N LYS A 251 0.17 13.95 13.24
CA LYS A 251 1.23 13.64 14.17
C LYS A 251 0.72 13.96 15.57
N ILE A 252 0.47 12.93 16.36
CA ILE A 252 0.00 13.06 17.74
C ILE A 252 1.08 12.53 18.64
N ARG A 253 1.69 13.42 19.44
CA ARG A 253 2.71 13.03 20.40
C ARG A 253 2.01 12.60 21.69
N VAL A 254 1.96 11.29 21.95
CA VAL A 254 1.41 10.75 23.21
C VAL A 254 2.49 10.84 24.29
N PRO A 255 2.27 11.53 25.43
CA PRO A 255 3.19 11.53 26.55
C PRO A 255 3.37 10.09 27.06
N LYS A 256 4.63 9.65 27.25
CA LYS A 256 5.04 8.29 27.68
C LYS A 256 5.06 7.17 26.63
N ALA A 257 4.53 7.37 25.42
CA ALA A 257 4.76 6.44 24.30
C ALA A 257 5.69 7.10 23.28
N SER A 258 6.87 6.53 23.08
CA SER A 258 7.81 7.01 22.05
C SER A 258 7.15 6.96 20.66
N ASN A 259 6.88 8.15 20.10
CA ASN A 259 6.58 8.45 18.69
C ASN A 259 5.52 7.55 18.01
N MET A 260 4.26 7.61 18.46
CA MET A 260 3.13 7.08 17.70
C MET A 260 2.68 8.10 16.65
N TYR A 261 2.45 7.69 15.41
CA TYR A 261 1.87 8.53 14.35
C TYR A 261 0.47 8.00 14.04
N ILE A 262 -0.56 8.82 14.22
CA ILE A 262 -1.93 8.42 13.91
C ILE A 262 -2.28 8.93 12.52
N LEU A 263 -2.32 8.02 11.56
CA LEU A 263 -2.78 8.33 10.21
C LEU A 263 -4.31 8.25 10.20
N VAL A 264 -4.99 9.34 10.55
CA VAL A 264 -6.45 9.43 10.38
C VAL A 264 -6.77 9.63 8.90
N ALA A 265 -6.78 8.52 8.16
CA ALA A 265 -7.49 8.50 6.89
C ALA A 265 -8.99 8.53 7.22
N LEU A 266 -9.69 9.60 6.80
CA LEU A 266 -11.16 9.63 6.81
C LEU A 266 -11.66 8.63 5.76
N ALA A 267 -11.67 7.33 6.07
CA ALA A 267 -12.30 6.37 5.19
C ALA A 267 -13.82 6.45 5.38
N ARG A 268 -14.54 6.68 4.28
CA ARG A 268 -15.97 6.33 4.25
C ARG A 268 -16.10 4.81 4.38
N SER A 269 -16.82 4.36 5.40
CA SER A 269 -17.42 3.03 5.51
C SER A 269 -16.50 1.89 5.08
N LEU A 270 -15.42 1.65 5.83
CA LEU A 270 -14.82 0.32 5.79
C LEU A 270 -15.85 -0.67 6.38
N ASN A 271 -16.06 -1.78 5.68
CA ASN A 271 -17.02 -2.80 6.04
C ASN A 271 -16.72 -3.34 7.47
N PRO A 272 -17.67 -3.47 8.40
CA PRO A 272 -17.41 -3.99 9.77
C PRO A 272 -16.72 -5.38 9.80
N LYS A 273 -16.67 -6.07 8.66
CA LYS A 273 -15.78 -7.21 8.34
C LYS A 273 -14.30 -7.05 8.71
N PHE A 274 -13.79 -5.84 8.93
CA PHE A 274 -12.38 -5.58 9.20
C PHE A 274 -11.91 -5.85 10.64
N ALA A 275 -12.80 -6.17 11.59
CA ALA A 275 -12.42 -6.46 12.98
C ALA A 275 -11.43 -7.65 13.12
N LEU A 276 -11.39 -8.57 12.15
CA LEU A 276 -10.45 -9.70 12.12
C LEU A 276 -9.08 -9.36 11.49
N ALA A 277 -8.90 -8.14 10.97
CA ALA A 277 -7.69 -7.70 10.26
C ALA A 277 -6.52 -7.33 11.19
N SER A 278 -6.65 -7.51 12.51
CA SER A 278 -5.60 -7.25 13.49
C SER A 278 -4.27 -7.97 13.19
N ASP A 279 -4.34 -9.07 12.45
CA ASP A 279 -3.17 -9.85 12.03
C ASP A 279 -2.33 -9.23 10.92
N ILE A 280 -2.91 -8.33 10.11
CA ILE A 280 -2.24 -7.77 8.94
C ILE A 280 -1.39 -6.58 9.41
N GLN A 281 -0.13 -6.58 9.02
CA GLN A 281 0.81 -5.52 9.39
C GLN A 281 1.70 -5.23 8.18
N VAL A 282 1.64 -4.01 7.63
CA VAL A 282 2.52 -3.63 6.51
C VAL A 282 3.71 -2.88 7.09
N SER A 283 4.90 -3.46 6.93
CA SER A 283 6.14 -2.84 7.36
C SER A 283 6.72 -1.97 6.25
N THR A 284 7.40 -0.90 6.65
CA THR A 284 8.06 0.06 5.77
C THR A 284 9.40 0.45 6.34
N LEU A 285 10.38 0.67 5.48
CA LEU A 285 11.63 1.34 5.81
C LEU A 285 11.65 2.68 5.09
N VAL A 286 12.25 3.70 5.71
CA VAL A 286 12.60 4.94 5.02
C VAL A 286 14.00 5.26 5.47
N ALA A 287 14.92 5.47 4.53
CA ALA A 287 16.29 5.81 4.86
C ALA A 287 16.65 7.24 4.44
N ASN A 288 17.43 7.89 5.27
CA ASN A 288 18.07 9.17 5.02
C ASN A 288 19.57 8.99 5.13
N SER A 289 20.25 8.85 3.98
CA SER A 289 21.66 8.48 3.91
C SER A 289 21.96 7.14 4.62
N LEU A 290 22.53 7.14 5.83
CA LEU A 290 22.87 5.94 6.61
C LEU A 290 21.86 5.61 7.71
N ASP A 291 20.91 6.51 7.95
CA ASP A 291 19.94 6.41 9.04
C ASP A 291 18.59 5.99 8.47
N GLY A 292 18.11 4.82 8.88
CA GLY A 292 16.82 4.26 8.50
C GLY A 292 15.78 4.39 9.61
N GLU A 293 14.51 4.46 9.26
CA GLU A 293 13.38 4.35 10.18
C GLU A 293 12.47 3.19 9.75
N VAL A 294 12.26 2.22 10.63
CA VAL A 294 11.26 1.17 10.41
C VAL A 294 9.95 1.55 11.05
N LYS A 295 8.88 1.45 10.26
CA LYS A 295 7.50 1.68 10.71
C LYS A 295 6.62 0.50 10.32
N ILE A 296 5.53 0.35 11.07
CA ILE A 296 4.52 -0.67 10.83
C ILE A 296 3.17 0.03 10.77
N MET A 297 2.46 -0.18 9.67
CA MET A 297 1.07 0.21 9.53
C MET A 297 0.16 -0.95 9.94
N LYS A 298 -0.82 -0.64 10.80
CA LYS A 298 -1.88 -1.56 11.24
C LYS A 298 -3.24 -0.88 11.08
N LEU A 299 -4.27 -1.67 10.83
CA LEU A 299 -5.65 -1.18 10.88
C LEU A 299 -6.14 -1.31 12.33
N PHE A 300 -6.42 -0.16 12.96
CA PHE A 300 -6.91 -0.13 14.34
C PHE A 300 -8.44 -0.28 14.37
N SER A 301 -9.13 0.44 13.49
CA SER A 301 -10.57 0.32 13.30
C SER A 301 -10.91 0.51 11.82
N PRO A 302 -12.13 0.18 11.37
CA PRO A 302 -12.53 0.37 9.97
C PRO A 302 -12.30 1.83 9.50
N GLY A 303 -11.24 2.03 8.72
CA GLY A 303 -10.86 3.30 8.13
C GLY A 303 -9.69 3.99 8.82
N LEU A 304 -9.38 3.58 10.04
CA LEU A 304 -8.34 4.19 10.86
C LEU A 304 -7.08 3.33 10.88
N TYR A 305 -6.01 3.89 10.32
CA TYR A 305 -4.71 3.24 10.25
C TYR A 305 -3.78 3.86 11.28
N THR A 306 -3.10 3.03 12.05
CA THR A 306 -2.08 3.48 12.99
C THR A 306 -0.71 3.13 12.43
N VAL A 307 0.21 4.08 12.52
CA VAL A 307 1.61 3.88 12.14
C VAL A 307 2.43 3.87 13.42
N GLN A 308 2.98 2.70 13.72
CA GLN A 308 3.86 2.50 14.86
C GLN A 308 5.31 2.59 14.40
N HIS A 309 6.09 3.46 15.02
CA HIS A 309 7.55 3.49 14.83
C HIS A 309 8.17 2.31 15.58
N LEU A 310 8.84 1.41 14.87
CA LEU A 310 9.48 0.22 15.45
C LEU A 310 10.91 0.53 15.93
N GLY A 311 11.61 1.42 15.24
CA GLY A 311 12.96 1.85 15.61
C GLY A 311 13.78 2.34 14.42
N SER A 312 14.94 2.93 14.72
CA SER A 312 15.91 3.36 13.71
C SER A 312 16.78 2.20 13.19
N ILE A 313 17.45 2.38 12.07
CA ILE A 313 18.46 1.47 11.54
C ILE A 313 19.63 2.33 11.09
N ASP A 314 20.65 2.43 11.93
CA ASP A 314 21.76 3.34 11.68
C ASP A 314 22.98 2.53 11.24
N ILE A 315 23.38 2.60 9.97
CA ILE A 315 24.53 1.83 9.46
C ILE A 315 25.79 2.30 10.21
N PRO A 316 26.54 1.39 10.87
CA PRO A 316 27.70 1.78 11.66
C PRO A 316 28.75 2.52 10.84
N THR A 317 29.14 3.69 11.32
CA THR A 317 30.25 4.51 10.78
C THR A 317 31.58 4.26 11.49
N ASN A 318 31.58 3.42 12.54
CA ASN A 318 32.76 3.05 13.31
C ASN A 318 32.68 1.58 13.75
N VAL A 319 33.85 0.91 13.81
CA VAL A 319 34.04 -0.46 14.33
C VAL A 319 33.39 -0.65 15.71
N ASN A 320 33.45 0.35 16.60
CA ASN A 320 32.86 0.30 17.93
C ASN A 320 31.32 0.13 17.93
N HIS A 321 30.66 0.52 16.84
CA HIS A 321 29.21 0.43 16.67
C HIS A 321 28.79 -0.84 15.90
N LEU A 322 29.74 -1.69 15.46
CA LEU A 322 29.40 -2.96 14.81
C LEU A 322 28.58 -3.88 15.71
N LYS A 323 28.68 -3.75 17.04
CA LYS A 323 27.81 -4.48 17.99
C LYS A 323 26.32 -4.16 17.82
N ASP A 324 25.98 -2.97 17.32
CA ASP A 324 24.60 -2.57 17.08
C ASP A 324 23.97 -3.28 15.87
N LEU A 325 24.78 -3.78 14.91
CA LEU A 325 24.27 -4.59 13.79
C LEU A 325 23.54 -5.83 14.31
N ARG A 326 24.21 -6.62 15.16
CA ARG A 326 23.65 -7.83 15.76
C ARG A 326 22.54 -7.54 16.76
N LYS A 327 22.66 -6.48 17.57
CA LYS A 327 21.72 -6.20 18.67
C LYS A 327 20.45 -5.47 18.22
N LYS A 328 20.53 -4.63 17.19
CA LYS A 328 19.42 -3.74 16.80
C LYS A 328 19.03 -3.91 15.34
N ILE A 329 19.98 -3.71 14.42
CA ILE A 329 19.68 -3.55 12.99
C ILE A 329 19.14 -4.84 12.38
N ILE A 330 19.91 -5.93 12.50
CA ILE A 330 19.55 -7.20 11.89
C ILE A 330 18.29 -7.80 12.53
N PRO A 331 18.09 -7.77 13.87
CA PRO A 331 16.82 -8.14 14.47
C PRO A 331 15.62 -7.32 13.94
N ARG A 332 15.77 -6.01 13.74
CA ARG A 332 14.72 -5.14 13.17
C ARG A 332 14.40 -5.50 11.73
N LEU A 333 15.41 -5.72 10.89
CA LEU A 333 15.20 -6.12 9.49
C LEU A 333 14.62 -7.53 9.37
N ASN A 334 15.05 -8.47 10.20
CA ASN A 334 14.44 -9.80 10.29
C ASN A 334 12.99 -9.74 10.77
N TYR A 335 12.67 -8.84 11.70
CA TYR A 335 11.29 -8.61 12.12
C TYR A 335 10.43 -8.15 10.94
N VAL A 336 10.92 -7.19 10.15
CA VAL A 336 10.26 -6.73 8.91
C VAL A 336 10.04 -7.89 7.94
N LYS A 337 11.10 -8.68 7.66
CA LYS A 337 11.02 -9.87 6.80
C LYS A 337 9.97 -10.86 7.28
N ASN A 338 9.93 -11.16 8.57
CA ASN A 338 8.97 -12.13 9.12
C ASN A 338 7.51 -11.66 8.95
N HIS A 339 7.23 -10.36 9.11
CA HIS A 339 5.89 -9.83 8.85
C HIS A 339 5.50 -9.86 7.38
N MET A 340 6.46 -9.56 6.50
CA MET A 340 6.23 -9.70 5.06
C MET A 340 5.89 -11.14 4.69
N LEU A 341 6.64 -12.12 5.20
CA LEU A 341 6.36 -13.55 5.00
C LEU A 341 4.99 -13.95 5.56
N LYS A 342 4.61 -13.43 6.74
CA LYS A 342 3.26 -13.63 7.31
C LYS A 342 2.19 -13.09 6.35
N ASN A 343 2.36 -11.89 5.80
CA ASN A 343 1.42 -11.31 4.84
C ASN A 343 1.37 -12.11 3.53
N ALA A 344 2.52 -12.53 3.00
CA ALA A 344 2.60 -13.38 1.82
C ALA A 344 1.81 -14.68 2.01
N ASN A 345 1.97 -15.31 3.19
CA ASN A 345 1.22 -16.50 3.58
C ASN A 345 -0.29 -16.25 3.73
N ILE A 346 -0.71 -15.08 4.23
CA ILE A 346 -2.13 -14.73 4.29
C ILE A 346 -2.71 -14.63 2.88
N LEU A 347 -1.97 -14.03 1.95
CA LEU A 347 -2.38 -13.87 0.56
C LEU A 347 -2.45 -15.18 -0.19
N SER A 348 -1.41 -16.03 -0.11
CA SER A 348 -1.38 -17.34 -0.76
C SER A 348 -2.55 -18.22 -0.29
N ASN A 349 -2.77 -18.29 1.03
CA ASN A 349 -3.90 -19.01 1.60
C ASN A 349 -5.25 -18.48 1.15
N SER A 350 -5.36 -17.17 0.88
CA SER A 350 -6.61 -16.61 0.37
C SER A 350 -6.87 -16.99 -1.08
N LEU A 351 -5.84 -16.92 -1.92
CA LEU A 351 -5.90 -17.35 -3.32
C LEU A 351 -6.28 -18.83 -3.44
N ASP A 352 -5.67 -19.70 -2.62
CA ASP A 352 -5.99 -21.13 -2.60
C ASP A 352 -7.44 -21.41 -2.19
N LYS A 353 -7.97 -20.63 -1.24
CA LYS A 353 -9.39 -20.73 -0.87
C LYS A 353 -10.30 -20.30 -2.01
N GLU A 354 -9.91 -19.28 -2.78
CA GLU A 354 -10.67 -18.81 -3.93
C GLU A 354 -10.67 -19.83 -5.08
N THR A 355 -9.52 -20.41 -5.42
CA THR A 355 -9.40 -21.45 -6.47
C THR A 355 -10.22 -22.69 -6.10
N ARG A 356 -10.17 -23.15 -4.85
CA ARG A 356 -11.01 -24.25 -4.35
C ARG A 356 -12.49 -23.93 -4.45
N LYS A 357 -12.91 -22.70 -4.12
CA LYS A 357 -14.32 -22.27 -4.26
C LYS A 357 -14.76 -22.22 -5.72
N LYS A 358 -13.90 -21.76 -6.63
CA LYS A 358 -14.16 -21.78 -8.08
C LYS A 358 -14.34 -23.22 -8.61
N LYS A 359 -13.45 -24.14 -8.23
CA LYS A 359 -13.55 -25.57 -8.59
C LYS A 359 -14.81 -26.26 -8.03
N LYS A 360 -15.21 -25.95 -6.79
CA LYS A 360 -16.46 -26.47 -6.22
C LYS A 360 -17.69 -25.96 -6.98
N ARG A 361 -17.68 -24.71 -7.45
CA ARG A 361 -18.77 -24.15 -8.25
C ARG A 361 -18.85 -24.81 -9.62
N SER A 362 -17.73 -25.01 -10.32
CA SER A 362 -17.75 -25.67 -11.63
C SER A 362 -18.32 -27.10 -11.55
N ASN A 363 -17.96 -27.85 -10.51
CA ASN A 363 -18.49 -29.21 -10.33
C ASN A 363 -19.98 -29.23 -9.99
N SER A 364 -20.50 -28.23 -9.26
CA SER A 364 -21.94 -28.15 -8.98
C SER A 364 -22.79 -27.81 -10.20
N TYR A 365 -22.20 -27.19 -11.23
CA TYR A 365 -22.87 -26.95 -12.52
C TYR A 365 -22.78 -28.15 -13.46
N GLN A 366 -21.86 -29.09 -13.23
CA GLN A 366 -21.92 -30.44 -13.80
C GLN A 366 -22.93 -31.32 -13.04
N ARG A 367 -24.16 -30.82 -12.84
CA ARG A 367 -25.27 -31.77 -12.73
C ARG A 367 -25.25 -32.54 -14.03
N SER A 368 -25.06 -33.85 -13.91
CA SER A 368 -25.19 -34.82 -14.97
C SER A 368 -26.31 -34.38 -15.89
N SER A 369 -25.97 -34.15 -17.15
CA SER A 369 -26.92 -34.20 -18.25
C SER A 369 -27.59 -35.56 -18.11
N SER A 370 -28.71 -35.62 -17.37
CA SER A 370 -29.54 -36.81 -17.34
C SER A 370 -30.12 -36.90 -18.73
N TYR A 371 -29.40 -37.63 -19.58
CA TYR A 371 -29.93 -38.35 -20.71
C TYR A 371 -30.96 -39.34 -20.13
N ASP A 372 -32.10 -38.83 -19.68
CA ASP A 372 -33.32 -39.61 -19.70
C ASP A 372 -33.87 -39.44 -21.11
N ASP A 373 -33.36 -40.34 -21.94
CA ASP A 373 -33.81 -40.67 -23.27
C ASP A 373 -35.20 -41.32 -23.16
N VAL A 374 -36.20 -40.54 -22.77
CA VAL A 374 -37.60 -40.92 -22.86
C VAL A 374 -38.34 -39.79 -23.57
N GLU A 375 -38.60 -40.02 -24.85
CA GLU A 375 -39.53 -39.28 -25.68
C GLU A 375 -40.90 -39.15 -24.99
N VAL A 376 -41.10 -38.10 -24.22
CA VAL A 376 -42.45 -37.57 -23.99
C VAL A 376 -42.40 -36.06 -24.18
N GLY A 377 -42.84 -35.65 -25.36
CA GLY A 377 -42.93 -34.25 -25.75
C GLY A 377 -43.81 -33.46 -24.79
N THR A 378 -43.19 -32.69 -23.91
CA THR A 378 -43.81 -31.49 -23.33
C THR A 378 -42.78 -30.38 -23.34
N ARG A 379 -42.77 -29.66 -24.46
CA ARG A 379 -41.91 -28.51 -24.71
C ARG A 379 -42.40 -27.35 -23.84
N TRP A 380 -41.96 -27.28 -22.59
CA TRP A 380 -42.16 -26.11 -21.74
C TRP A 380 -41.18 -25.00 -22.14
N THR A 381 -41.39 -24.41 -23.31
CA THR A 381 -40.82 -23.09 -23.62
C THR A 381 -41.52 -22.08 -22.72
N ARG A 382 -40.88 -21.70 -21.61
CA ARG A 382 -41.25 -20.49 -20.88
C ARG A 382 -41.07 -19.32 -21.85
N GLY A 383 -42.18 -18.81 -22.39
CA GLY A 383 -42.21 -17.57 -23.14
C GLY A 383 -41.54 -16.49 -22.30
N THR A 384 -40.39 -16.00 -22.75
CA THR A 384 -39.74 -14.86 -22.13
C THR A 384 -40.60 -13.63 -22.38
N TRP A 385 -41.32 -13.19 -21.35
CA TRP A 385 -42.14 -11.97 -21.33
C TRP A 385 -41.35 -10.66 -21.45
N PHE A 386 -40.09 -10.72 -21.88
CA PHE A 386 -39.29 -9.52 -22.08
C PHE A 386 -39.55 -8.99 -23.48
N PRO A 387 -40.22 -7.82 -23.63
CA PRO A 387 -40.37 -7.20 -24.93
C PRO A 387 -38.98 -6.95 -25.52
N SER A 388 -38.85 -7.24 -26.81
CA SER A 388 -37.64 -6.96 -27.58
C SER A 388 -37.24 -5.50 -27.40
N ARG A 389 -35.96 -5.24 -27.11
CA ARG A 389 -35.42 -3.86 -27.00
C ARG A 389 -35.32 -3.14 -28.34
N LYS A 390 -35.64 -3.81 -29.45
CA LYS A 390 -35.61 -3.17 -30.76
C LYS A 390 -36.85 -2.28 -30.91
N PRO A 391 -36.70 -0.97 -31.15
CA PRO A 391 -37.84 -0.14 -31.51
C PRO A 391 -38.51 -0.75 -32.76
N ASN A 392 -39.82 -0.95 -32.68
CA ASN A 392 -40.70 -1.54 -33.72
C ASN A 392 -40.75 -3.08 -33.81
N ALA A 393 -40.31 -3.83 -32.80
CA ALA A 393 -40.58 -5.27 -32.77
C ALA A 393 -42.09 -5.53 -32.48
N PRO A 394 -42.78 -6.37 -33.28
CA PRO A 394 -44.19 -6.68 -33.06
C PRO A 394 -44.39 -7.42 -31.72
N ILE A 395 -45.38 -7.00 -30.95
CA ILE A 395 -45.78 -7.68 -29.71
C ILE A 395 -46.55 -8.93 -30.09
N MET A 396 -45.91 -10.08 -29.94
CA MET A 396 -46.56 -11.38 -30.16
C MET A 396 -47.42 -11.71 -28.94
N ILE A 397 -48.73 -11.57 -29.05
CA ILE A 397 -49.69 -12.09 -28.07
C ILE A 397 -49.95 -13.54 -28.44
N SER A 398 -49.80 -14.47 -27.49
CA SER A 398 -50.05 -15.90 -27.73
C SER A 398 -51.51 -16.09 -28.14
N SER A 399 -51.74 -16.90 -29.17
CA SER A 399 -53.07 -17.24 -29.69
C SER A 399 -53.97 -17.93 -28.67
N ASP A 400 -53.39 -18.48 -27.60
CA ASP A 400 -54.13 -19.19 -26.54
C ASP A 400 -54.80 -18.23 -25.53
N LEU A 401 -54.67 -16.91 -25.73
CA LEU A 401 -55.27 -15.85 -24.92
C LEU A 401 -56.35 -15.04 -25.67
N LEU A 402 -56.71 -15.46 -26.88
CA LEU A 402 -57.87 -14.99 -27.66
C LEU A 402 -58.87 -16.15 -27.76
#